data_AF-A0A9Y3SBT3-F1
#
_entry.id   AF-A0A9Y3SBT3-F1
#
_cell.length_a   1.000
_cell.length_b   1.000
_cell.length_c   1.000
_cell.angle_alpha   90.00
_cell.angle_beta   90.00
_cell.angle_gamma   90.00
#
_symmetry.space_group_name_H-M   'P 1'
#
loop_
_entity.id
_entity.type
_entity.pdbx_description
1 polymer ?
#
loop_
_entity_poly.entity_id
_entity_poly.type
_entity_poly.pdbx_seq_one_letter_code
_entity_poly.pdbx_strand_id
1 'polypeptide(L)'
;MALAGACLSIATVGLSVYDGLVVMCLLGSVVAVFLLGVTTHSPVTEVERFSGLLGLSVSTGFTLGAARLEASADPNVVAVALAGTTLLFALCTLSALYFERRVFLLVGGVLPVLFIMFLLTTLDIVTDMDTHLGVLLYCVLIVMDTQVIIEKADAGDTDYIWHCVGLFLDIAEMFRKITAILGRKTNSKGDTLETDEHGGNYETNTTI
;
A
#
# COMPACT_ATOMS: atom_id res chain seq x y z
N MET A 1 -17.99 -39.01 -8.59
CA MET A 1 -18.45 -37.81 -9.33
C MET A 1 -19.21 -36.81 -8.44
N ALA A 2 -20.10 -37.24 -7.53
CA ALA A 2 -20.82 -36.32 -6.63
C ALA A 2 -19.95 -35.53 -5.63
N LEU A 3 -18.90 -36.15 -5.06
CA LEU A 3 -18.02 -35.49 -4.08
C LEU A 3 -17.18 -34.35 -4.71
N ALA A 4 -16.67 -34.56 -5.92
CA ALA A 4 -15.91 -33.55 -6.65
C ALA A 4 -16.79 -32.35 -7.07
N GLY A 5 -18.06 -32.61 -7.43
CA GLY A 5 -19.04 -31.56 -7.73
C GLY A 5 -19.39 -30.70 -6.51
N ALA A 6 -19.48 -31.31 -5.32
CA ALA A 6 -19.75 -30.59 -4.07
C ALA A 6 -18.54 -29.75 -3.61
N CYS A 7 -17.31 -30.24 -3.77
CA CYS A 7 -16.12 -29.44 -3.47
C CYS A 7 -15.96 -28.26 -4.41
N LEU A 8 -16.27 -28.45 -5.71
CA LEU A 8 -16.21 -27.38 -6.70
C LEU A 8 -17.26 -26.30 -6.44
N SER A 9 -18.49 -26.66 -6.05
CA SER A 9 -19.51 -25.69 -5.70
C SER A 9 -19.24 -24.94 -4.39
N ILE A 10 -18.66 -25.60 -3.39
CA ILE A 10 -18.22 -24.94 -2.16
C ILE A 10 -17.07 -23.96 -2.45
N ALA A 11 -16.12 -24.35 -3.31
CA ALA A 11 -15.01 -23.48 -3.71
C ALA A 11 -15.48 -22.26 -4.52
N THR A 12 -16.41 -22.44 -5.47
CA THR A 12 -16.93 -21.32 -6.27
C THR A 12 -17.79 -20.36 -5.44
N VAL A 13 -18.61 -20.88 -4.52
CA VAL A 13 -19.36 -20.05 -3.57
C VAL A 13 -18.39 -19.31 -2.64
N GLY A 14 -17.38 -19.99 -2.11
CA GLY A 14 -16.34 -19.38 -1.27
C GLY A 14 -15.61 -18.24 -1.97
N LEU A 15 -15.24 -18.42 -3.24
CA LEU A 15 -14.58 -17.38 -4.05
C LEU A 15 -15.50 -16.18 -4.31
N SER A 16 -16.77 -16.42 -4.65
CA SER A 16 -17.74 -15.35 -4.89
C SER A 16 -18.10 -14.54 -3.63
N VAL A 17 -18.14 -15.20 -2.46
CA VAL A 17 -18.35 -14.54 -1.16
C VAL A 17 -17.13 -13.69 -0.79
N TYR A 18 -15.93 -14.20 -1.08
CA TYR A 18 -14.68 -13.49 -0.85
C TYR A 18 -14.58 -12.22 -1.72
N ASP A 19 -14.82 -12.32 -3.04
CA ASP A 19 -14.83 -11.16 -3.94
C ASP A 19 -15.86 -10.12 -3.50
N GLY A 20 -17.07 -10.58 -3.13
CA GLY A 20 -18.11 -9.72 -2.58
C GLY A 20 -17.69 -9.00 -1.30
N LEU A 21 -16.99 -9.71 -0.39
CA LEU A 21 -16.50 -9.13 0.86
C LEU A 21 -15.41 -8.07 0.62
N VAL A 22 -14.50 -8.29 -0.34
CA VAL A 22 -13.49 -7.30 -0.72
C VAL A 22 -14.14 -6.03 -1.24
N VAL A 23 -15.16 -6.14 -2.10
CA VAL A 23 -15.92 -4.99 -2.61
C VAL A 23 -16.64 -4.26 -1.49
N MET A 24 -17.23 -4.98 -0.53
CA MET A 24 -17.87 -4.36 0.64
C MET A 24 -16.87 -3.62 1.55
N CYS A 25 -15.66 -4.15 1.73
CA CYS A 25 -14.59 -3.47 2.48
C CYS A 25 -14.07 -2.23 1.74
N LEU A 26 -13.97 -2.27 0.41
CA LEU A 26 -13.62 -1.12 -0.43
C LEU A 26 -14.67 -0.01 -0.34
N LEU A 27 -15.95 -0.37 -0.41
CA LEU A 27 -17.04 0.59 -0.22
C LEU A 27 -17.04 1.12 1.22
N GLY A 28 -16.78 0.25 2.20
CA GLY A 28 -16.67 0.61 3.61
C GLY A 28 -15.55 1.62 3.89
N SER A 29 -14.39 1.49 3.25
CA SER A 29 -13.28 2.44 3.40
C SER A 29 -13.62 3.82 2.80
N VAL A 30 -14.26 3.86 1.62
CA VAL A 30 -14.72 5.11 1.01
C VAL A 30 -15.77 5.79 1.88
N VAL A 31 -16.74 5.03 2.39
CA VAL A 31 -17.77 5.56 3.31
C VAL A 31 -17.12 6.06 4.60
N ALA A 32 -16.14 5.35 5.17
CA ALA A 32 -15.44 5.78 6.37
C ALA A 32 -14.68 7.10 6.15
N VAL A 33 -13.94 7.24 5.06
CA VAL A 33 -13.23 8.49 4.71
C VAL A 33 -14.22 9.64 4.46
N PHE A 34 -15.33 9.36 3.76
CA PHE A 34 -16.37 10.35 3.50
C PHE A 34 -17.05 10.83 4.79
N LEU A 35 -17.43 9.91 5.68
CA LEU A 35 -18.00 10.25 6.99
C LEU A 35 -17.01 11.05 7.84
N LEU A 36 -15.73 10.67 7.86
CA LEU A 36 -14.69 11.39 8.59
C LEU A 36 -14.42 12.80 8.06
N GLY A 37 -14.62 13.03 6.76
CA GLY A 37 -14.49 14.34 6.13
C GLY A 37 -15.70 15.25 6.29
N VAL A 38 -16.90 14.68 6.51
CA VAL A 38 -18.15 15.45 6.73
C VAL A 38 -18.35 15.80 8.21
N THR A 39 -17.86 14.97 9.14
CA THR A 39 -18.01 15.22 10.58
C THR A 39 -17.07 16.34 11.04
N THR A 40 -17.65 17.43 11.56
CA THR A 40 -16.90 18.55 12.12
C THR A 40 -16.23 18.16 13.44
N HIS A 41 -15.03 18.72 13.66
CA HIS A 41 -14.23 18.49 14.85
C HIS A 41 -14.96 19.01 16.10
N SER A 42 -15.35 18.10 16.99
CA SER A 42 -15.94 18.38 18.29
C SER A 42 -15.46 17.31 19.29
N PRO A 43 -15.18 17.66 20.56
CA PRO A 43 -14.74 16.69 21.57
C PRO A 43 -15.79 15.59 21.84
N VAL A 44 -17.05 15.81 21.44
CA VAL A 44 -18.13 14.81 21.57
C VAL A 44 -18.09 13.77 20.44
N THR A 45 -17.61 14.14 19.25
CA THR A 45 -17.55 13.26 18.06
C THR A 45 -16.21 12.55 17.91
N GLU A 46 -15.25 12.83 18.79
CA GLU A 46 -13.89 12.27 18.77
C GLU A 46 -13.88 10.73 18.79
N VAL A 47 -14.71 10.12 19.65
CA VAL A 47 -14.83 8.67 19.78
C VAL A 47 -15.43 8.04 18.52
N GLU A 48 -16.43 8.68 17.90
CA GLU A 48 -17.02 8.20 16.65
C GLU A 48 -16.03 8.27 15.49
N ARG A 49 -15.21 9.32 15.44
CA ARG A 49 -14.19 9.48 14.41
C ARG A 49 -13.03 8.51 14.61
N PHE A 50 -12.63 8.22 15.85
CA PHE A 50 -11.65 7.17 16.13
C PHE A 50 -12.17 5.78 15.75
N SER A 51 -13.46 5.50 16.02
CA SER A 51 -14.13 4.29 15.54
C SER A 51 -14.15 4.21 14.01
N GLY A 52 -14.39 5.34 13.33
CA GLY A 52 -14.29 5.45 11.88
C GLY A 52 -12.89 5.14 11.35
N LEU A 53 -11.84 5.65 12.01
CA LEU A 53 -10.44 5.33 11.68
C LEU A 53 -10.13 3.84 11.86
N LEU A 54 -10.62 3.23 12.94
CA LEU A 54 -10.51 1.78 13.15
C LEU A 54 -11.22 1.00 12.04
N GLY A 55 -12.45 1.37 11.71
CA GLY A 55 -13.22 0.76 10.62
C GLY A 55 -12.52 0.89 9.27
N LEU A 56 -11.94 2.05 8.99
CA LEU A 56 -11.10 2.28 7.82
C LEU A 56 -9.89 1.35 7.83
N SER A 57 -9.17 1.25 8.96
CA SER A 57 -7.95 0.45 9.05
C SER A 57 -8.17 -1.04 8.85
N VAL A 58 -9.23 -1.59 9.43
CA VAL A 58 -9.62 -2.99 9.26
C VAL A 58 -10.05 -3.26 7.82
N SER A 59 -10.85 -2.36 7.24
CA SER A 59 -11.34 -2.52 5.87
C SER A 59 -10.18 -2.47 4.85
N THR A 60 -9.29 -1.48 4.98
CA THR A 60 -8.09 -1.36 4.14
C THR A 60 -7.14 -2.54 4.34
N GLY A 61 -6.94 -3.00 5.57
CA GLY A 61 -6.12 -4.18 5.86
C GLY A 61 -6.66 -5.44 5.20
N PHE A 62 -7.99 -5.64 5.23
CA PHE A 62 -8.64 -6.76 4.56
C PHE A 62 -8.46 -6.69 3.04
N THR A 63 -8.71 -5.53 2.43
CA THR A 63 -8.51 -5.30 0.99
C THR A 63 -7.05 -5.56 0.56
N LEU A 64 -6.07 -5.09 1.32
CA LEU A 64 -4.64 -5.32 1.04
C LEU A 64 -4.25 -6.79 1.19
N GLY A 65 -4.77 -7.46 2.23
CA GLY A 65 -4.60 -8.89 2.42
C GLY A 65 -5.25 -9.70 1.29
N ALA A 66 -6.33 -9.19 0.72
CA ALA A 66 -7.03 -9.86 -0.35
C ALA A 66 -6.29 -9.82 -1.70
N ALA A 67 -5.73 -8.65 -2.05
CA ALA A 67 -4.89 -8.48 -3.23
C ALA A 67 -3.66 -9.41 -3.26
N ARG A 68 -3.22 -9.88 -2.08
CA ARG A 68 -2.13 -10.84 -1.95
C ARG A 68 -2.51 -12.27 -2.32
N LEU A 69 -3.71 -12.70 -1.93
CA LEU A 69 -4.21 -14.05 -2.23
C LEU A 69 -4.35 -14.25 -3.74
N GLU A 70 -4.78 -13.22 -4.45
CA GLU A 70 -4.81 -13.21 -5.92
C GLU A 70 -3.40 -13.27 -6.54
N ALA A 71 -2.42 -12.59 -5.93
CA ALA A 71 -1.05 -12.54 -6.46
C ALA A 71 -0.18 -13.75 -6.12
N SER A 72 -0.69 -14.77 -5.41
CA SER A 72 0.06 -15.96 -4.94
C SER A 72 1.38 -15.63 -4.23
N ALA A 73 1.48 -14.45 -3.62
CA ALA A 73 2.75 -13.98 -3.07
C ALA A 73 3.17 -14.81 -1.85
N ASP A 74 4.46 -15.08 -1.68
CA ASP A 74 4.97 -15.82 -0.51
C ASP A 74 4.72 -15.07 0.80
N PRO A 75 4.41 -15.76 1.92
CA PRO A 75 4.18 -15.12 3.22
C PRO A 75 5.39 -14.34 3.74
N ASN A 76 6.59 -14.77 3.36
CA ASN A 76 7.82 -14.08 3.72
C ASN A 76 7.94 -12.69 3.04
N VAL A 77 7.46 -12.55 1.80
CA VAL A 77 7.49 -11.27 1.06
C VAL A 77 6.71 -10.19 1.80
N VAL A 78 5.57 -10.54 2.39
CA VAL A 78 4.75 -9.58 3.16
C VAL A 78 5.40 -9.17 4.46
N ALA A 79 6.00 -10.12 5.19
CA ALA A 79 6.70 -9.79 6.42
C ALA A 79 7.84 -8.80 6.15
N VAL A 80 8.62 -9.04 5.08
CA VAL A 80 9.70 -8.14 4.65
C VAL A 80 9.14 -6.80 4.15
N ALA A 81 8.07 -6.80 3.37
CA ALA A 81 7.43 -5.57 2.89
C ALA A 81 6.89 -4.71 4.04
N LEU A 82 6.25 -5.32 5.04
CA LEU A 82 5.71 -4.63 6.21
C LEU A 82 6.83 -4.05 7.10
N ALA A 83 7.89 -4.83 7.34
CA ALA A 83 9.06 -4.35 8.07
C ALA A 83 9.75 -3.18 7.34
N GLY A 84 9.94 -3.32 6.02
CA GLY A 84 10.53 -2.28 5.17
C GLY A 84 9.68 -1.00 5.16
N THR A 85 8.37 -1.12 5.01
CA THR A 85 7.43 0.01 5.04
C THR A 85 7.49 0.73 6.39
N THR A 86 7.46 -0.02 7.50
CA THR A 86 7.51 0.55 8.85
C THR A 86 8.81 1.30 9.09
N LEU A 87 9.93 0.73 8.67
CA LEU A 87 11.25 1.36 8.82
C LEU A 87 11.36 2.62 7.95
N LEU A 88 10.96 2.55 6.67
CA LEU A 88 10.98 3.70 5.77
C LEU A 88 10.07 4.82 6.27
N PHE A 89 8.86 4.50 6.70
CA PHE A 89 7.95 5.47 7.28
C PHE A 89 8.56 6.12 8.52
N ALA A 90 9.07 5.34 9.47
CA ALA A 90 9.69 5.88 10.69
C ALA A 90 10.88 6.79 10.37
N LEU A 91 11.76 6.39 9.45
CA LEU A 91 12.92 7.19 9.03
C LEU A 91 12.49 8.48 8.31
N CYS A 92 11.50 8.41 7.42
CA CYS A 92 10.98 9.57 6.68
C CYS A 92 10.29 10.56 7.61
N THR A 93 9.41 10.08 8.51
CA THR A 93 8.73 10.90 9.50
C THR A 93 9.72 11.54 10.47
N LEU A 94 10.74 10.81 10.93
CA LEU A 94 11.78 11.37 11.79
C LEU A 94 12.63 12.42 11.06
N SER A 95 12.93 12.19 9.77
CA SER A 95 13.62 13.17 8.93
C SER A 95 12.79 14.43 8.74
N ALA A 96 11.49 14.29 8.47
CA ALA A 96 10.56 15.40 8.35
C ALA A 96 10.52 16.24 9.64
N LEU A 97 10.44 15.60 10.81
CA LEU A 97 10.45 16.29 12.10
C LEU A 97 11.75 17.06 12.38
N TYR A 98 12.86 16.68 11.75
CA TYR A 98 14.18 17.30 11.97
C TYR A 98 14.50 18.45 11.02
N PHE A 99 13.79 18.59 9.89
CA PHE A 99 14.02 19.67 8.92
C PHE A 99 13.36 20.99 9.35
N GLU A 100 14.09 22.10 9.27
CA GLU A 100 13.60 23.44 9.63
C GLU A 100 12.74 24.12 8.54
N ARG A 101 11.75 24.89 9.02
CA ARG A 101 10.71 25.77 8.43
C ARG A 101 10.86 26.36 7.01
N ARG A 102 12.03 26.39 6.37
CA ARG A 102 12.24 27.08 5.07
C ARG A 102 12.01 26.21 3.84
N VAL A 103 11.91 24.89 3.99
CA VAL A 103 11.70 23.95 2.87
C VAL A 103 10.23 23.92 2.42
N PHE A 104 9.28 24.37 3.26
CA PHE A 104 7.83 24.37 3.00
C PHE A 104 7.41 25.09 1.70
N LEU A 105 8.06 26.22 1.35
CA LEU A 105 7.77 26.96 0.11
C LEU A 105 8.25 26.23 -1.16
N LEU A 106 9.30 25.41 -1.05
CA LEU A 106 9.77 24.56 -2.15
C LEU A 106 8.89 23.29 -2.24
N VAL A 107 8.45 22.78 -1.09
CA VAL A 107 7.57 21.61 -0.93
C VAL A 107 6.21 21.85 -1.59
N GLY A 108 5.57 23.00 -1.35
CA GLY A 108 4.26 23.33 -1.95
C GLY A 108 4.27 23.45 -3.48
N GLY A 109 5.41 23.83 -4.09
CA GLY A 109 5.56 23.95 -5.54
C GLY A 109 5.94 22.65 -6.26
N VAL A 110 6.69 21.78 -5.59
CA VAL A 110 7.13 20.48 -6.15
C VAL A 110 6.08 19.38 -5.91
N LEU A 111 5.20 19.55 -4.92
CA LEU A 111 4.07 18.65 -4.60
C LEU A 111 3.19 18.29 -5.81
N PRO A 112 2.60 19.24 -6.54
CA PRO A 112 1.69 18.90 -7.63
C PRO A 112 2.42 18.21 -8.78
N VAL A 113 3.70 18.54 -9.01
CA VAL A 113 4.52 17.93 -10.06
C VAL A 113 4.84 16.48 -9.71
N LEU A 114 5.22 16.20 -8.47
CA LEU A 114 5.45 14.84 -7.99
C LEU A 114 4.17 14.03 -7.89
N PHE A 115 3.05 14.64 -7.51
CA PHE A 115 1.74 13.99 -7.48
C PHE A 115 1.23 13.65 -8.89
N ILE A 116 1.47 14.51 -9.88
CA ILE A 116 1.17 14.22 -11.29
C ILE A 116 2.09 13.10 -11.80
N MET A 117 3.40 13.15 -11.52
CA MET A 117 4.32 12.06 -11.85
C MET A 117 3.91 10.73 -11.20
N PHE A 118 3.45 10.79 -9.94
CA PHE A 118 2.88 9.67 -9.23
C PHE A 118 1.67 9.11 -9.99
N LEU A 119 0.66 9.93 -10.27
CA LEU A 119 -0.56 9.54 -10.99
C LEU A 119 -0.24 8.91 -12.36
N LEU A 120 0.71 9.49 -13.10
CA LEU A 120 1.17 8.95 -14.39
C LEU A 120 1.86 7.59 -14.27
N THR A 121 2.57 7.36 -13.16
CA THR A 121 3.19 6.07 -12.83
C THR A 121 2.16 5.03 -12.37
N THR A 122 1.10 5.45 -11.66
CA THR A 122 0.02 4.54 -11.22
C THR A 122 -0.90 4.12 -12.38
N LEU A 123 -1.05 4.99 -13.38
CA LEU A 123 -1.87 4.72 -14.58
C LEU A 123 -1.12 3.94 -15.67
N ASP A 124 0.11 3.47 -15.41
CA ASP A 124 0.96 2.74 -16.37
C ASP A 124 1.18 3.48 -17.71
N ILE A 125 0.99 4.81 -17.73
CA ILE A 125 1.19 5.64 -18.94
C ILE A 125 2.69 5.80 -19.24
N VAL A 126 3.55 5.63 -18.22
CA VAL A 126 5.01 5.66 -18.31
C VAL A 126 5.55 4.27 -17.92
N THR A 127 5.68 3.40 -18.90
CA THR A 127 5.97 1.96 -18.70
C THR A 127 7.43 1.63 -18.37
N ASP A 128 8.35 2.59 -18.42
CA ASP A 128 9.81 2.34 -18.33
C ASP A 128 10.53 3.21 -17.27
N MET A 129 9.89 3.49 -16.13
CA MET A 129 10.60 4.09 -14.99
C MET A 129 10.91 3.01 -13.96
N ASP A 130 12.21 2.81 -13.72
CA ASP A 130 12.79 1.85 -12.79
C ASP A 130 11.96 1.72 -11.51
N THR A 131 11.59 0.50 -11.16
CA THR A 131 10.68 0.14 -10.07
C THR A 131 11.07 0.71 -8.70
N HIS A 132 12.32 1.18 -8.57
CA HIS A 132 12.89 1.83 -7.38
C HIS A 132 12.49 3.30 -7.26
N LEU A 133 12.28 4.00 -8.39
CA LEU A 133 11.86 5.40 -8.42
C LEU A 133 10.46 5.58 -7.82
N GLY A 134 9.57 4.60 -8.03
CA GLY A 134 8.24 4.59 -7.42
C GLY A 134 8.29 4.60 -5.89
N VAL A 135 9.19 3.80 -5.29
CA VAL A 135 9.34 3.75 -3.81
C VAL A 135 9.94 5.06 -3.28
N LEU A 136 10.90 5.64 -4.01
CA LEU A 136 11.46 6.95 -3.67
C LEU A 136 10.38 8.04 -3.66
N LEU A 137 9.48 8.04 -4.66
CA LEU A 137 8.36 8.97 -4.73
C LEU A 137 7.43 8.86 -3.52
N TYR A 138 7.07 7.64 -3.09
CA TYR A 138 6.26 7.46 -1.87
C TYR A 138 6.98 7.94 -0.61
N CYS A 139 8.29 7.71 -0.49
CA CYS A 139 9.08 8.24 0.63
C CYS A 139 9.03 9.78 0.65
N VAL A 140 9.17 10.42 -0.52
CA VAL A 140 9.05 11.88 -0.63
C VAL A 140 7.63 12.31 -0.23
N LEU A 141 6.57 11.71 -0.78
CA LEU A 141 5.18 12.05 -0.44
C LEU A 141 4.94 12.01 1.08
N ILE A 142 5.36 10.94 1.77
CA ILE A 142 5.25 10.81 3.23
C ILE A 142 5.94 11.96 3.97
N VAL A 143 7.16 12.33 3.54
CA VAL A 143 7.88 13.48 4.12
C VAL A 143 7.06 14.75 3.95
N MET A 144 6.48 14.96 2.77
CA MET A 144 5.67 16.15 2.50
C MET A 144 4.36 16.18 3.29
N ASP A 145 3.63 15.06 3.34
CA ASP A 145 2.37 14.94 4.09
C ASP A 145 2.63 15.22 5.58
N THR A 146 3.74 14.72 6.12
CA THR A 146 4.18 15.02 7.48
C THR A 146 4.46 16.53 7.67
N GLN A 147 5.13 17.19 6.72
CA GLN A 147 5.39 18.64 6.79
C GLN A 147 4.11 19.47 6.74
N VAL A 148 3.15 19.09 5.89
CA VAL A 148 1.85 19.78 5.81
C VAL A 148 1.07 19.62 7.11
N ILE A 149 1.12 18.45 7.75
CA ILE A 149 0.51 18.21 9.06
C ILE A 149 1.13 19.11 10.13
N ILE A 150 2.47 19.21 10.19
CA ILE A 150 3.17 20.07 11.15
C ILE A 150 2.79 21.54 10.96
N GLU A 151 2.75 22.03 9.72
CA GLU A 151 2.38 23.43 9.45
C GLU A 151 0.92 23.71 9.81
N LYS A 152 0.00 22.77 9.54
CA LYS A 152 -1.41 22.89 9.96
C LYS A 152 -1.52 22.92 11.48
N ALA A 153 -0.78 22.07 12.19
CA ALA A 153 -0.74 22.08 13.65
C ALA A 153 -0.17 23.39 14.21
N ASP A 154 0.91 23.92 13.61
CA ASP A 154 1.49 25.23 13.95
C ASP A 154 0.52 26.40 13.66
N ALA A 155 -0.30 26.28 12.62
CA ALA A 155 -1.36 27.23 12.28
C ALA A 155 -2.60 27.13 13.21
N GLY A 156 -2.59 26.21 14.17
CA GLY A 156 -3.65 26.02 15.16
C GLY A 156 -4.75 25.03 14.75
N ASP A 157 -4.51 24.19 13.74
CA ASP A 157 -5.39 23.07 13.42
C ASP A 157 -5.32 22.00 14.53
N THR A 158 -6.46 21.70 15.15
CA THR A 158 -6.55 20.70 16.22
C THR A 158 -7.07 19.35 15.72
N ASP A 159 -7.32 19.19 14.42
CA ASP A 159 -7.93 17.97 13.86
C ASP A 159 -6.91 16.83 13.63
N TYR A 160 -6.31 16.39 14.72
CA TYR A 160 -5.30 15.33 14.71
C TYR A 160 -5.83 13.98 14.18
N ILE A 161 -7.14 13.71 14.27
CA ILE A 161 -7.74 12.49 13.72
C ILE A 161 -7.67 12.52 12.19
N TRP A 162 -7.98 13.67 11.58
CA TRP A 162 -7.88 13.81 10.13
C TRP A 162 -6.43 13.73 9.64
N HIS A 163 -5.49 14.28 10.40
CA HIS A 163 -4.05 14.08 10.13
C HIS A 163 -3.64 12.60 10.19
N CYS A 164 -4.14 11.84 11.17
CA CYS A 164 -3.90 10.40 11.27
C CYS A 164 -4.49 9.60 10.10
N VAL A 165 -5.65 10.00 9.56
CA VAL A 165 -6.23 9.36 8.37
C VAL A 165 -5.29 9.47 7.17
N GLY A 166 -4.73 10.66 6.93
CA GLY A 166 -3.75 10.88 5.85
C GLY A 166 -2.54 9.97 6.00
N LEU A 167 -1.87 10.04 7.16
CA LEU A 167 -0.69 9.21 7.45
C LEU A 167 -0.97 7.71 7.36
N PHE A 168 -2.16 7.26 7.76
CA PHE A 168 -2.58 5.87 7.63
C PHE A 168 -2.66 5.43 6.16
N LEU A 169 -3.27 6.25 5.30
CA LEU A 169 -3.39 5.96 3.88
C LEU A 169 -2.02 5.96 3.18
N ASP A 170 -1.11 6.85 3.59
CA ASP A 170 0.26 6.89 3.03
C ASP A 170 1.04 5.59 3.32
N ILE A 171 0.98 5.09 4.57
CA ILE A 171 1.60 3.81 4.94
C ILE A 171 0.95 2.64 4.17
N ALA A 172 -0.38 2.61 4.08
CA ALA A 172 -1.11 1.54 3.42
C ALA A 172 -0.75 1.44 1.93
N GLU A 173 -0.64 2.58 1.25
CA GLU A 173 -0.31 2.65 -0.16
C GLU A 173 1.18 2.34 -0.41
N MET A 174 2.09 2.80 0.46
CA MET A 174 3.50 2.43 0.40
C MET A 174 3.69 0.91 0.59
N PHE A 175 2.98 0.31 1.54
CA PHE A 175 2.99 -1.15 1.75
C PHE A 175 2.53 -1.91 0.51
N ARG A 176 1.43 -1.47 -0.12
CA ARG A 176 0.91 -2.06 -1.36
C ARG A 176 1.96 -2.03 -2.46
N LYS A 177 2.64 -0.90 -2.65
CA LYS A 177 3.68 -0.77 -3.68
C LYS A 177 4.88 -1.66 -3.38
N ILE A 178 5.44 -1.62 -2.17
CA ILE A 178 6.61 -2.44 -1.80
C ILE A 178 6.28 -3.93 -1.96
N THR A 179 5.09 -4.36 -1.56
CA THR A 179 4.63 -5.75 -1.72
C THR A 179 4.56 -6.15 -3.20
N ALA A 180 3.99 -5.30 -4.06
CA ALA A 180 3.91 -5.57 -5.50
C ALA A 180 5.31 -5.69 -6.15
N ILE A 181 6.26 -4.87 -5.70
CA ILE A 181 7.64 -4.87 -6.22
C ILE A 181 8.39 -6.15 -5.81
N LEU A 182 8.33 -6.51 -4.53
CA LEU A 182 8.95 -7.75 -4.05
C LEU A 182 8.29 -8.98 -4.68
N GLY A 183 6.96 -8.98 -4.86
CA GLY A 183 6.23 -10.07 -5.51
C GLY A 183 6.70 -10.29 -6.95
N ARG A 184 6.82 -9.23 -7.76
CA ARG A 184 7.37 -9.32 -9.13
C ARG A 184 8.81 -9.86 -9.15
N LYS A 185 9.65 -9.42 -8.20
CA LYS A 185 11.06 -9.84 -8.10
C LYS A 185 11.21 -11.32 -7.75
N THR A 186 10.35 -11.85 -6.86
CA THR A 186 10.38 -13.28 -6.51
C THR A 186 9.96 -14.16 -7.68
N ASN A 187 8.88 -13.79 -8.40
CA ASN A 187 8.41 -14.55 -9.56
C ASN A 187 9.45 -14.60 -10.69
N SER A 188 10.07 -13.46 -11.01
CA SER A 188 11.14 -13.42 -12.04
C SER A 188 12.36 -14.29 -11.68
N LYS A 189 12.69 -14.41 -10.40
CA LYS A 189 13.80 -15.26 -9.94
C LYS A 189 13.45 -16.75 -9.98
N GLY A 190 12.17 -17.11 -9.82
CA GLY A 190 11.68 -18.47 -10.02
C GLY A 190 11.84 -18.93 -11.47
N ASP A 191 11.40 -18.11 -12.43
CA ASP A 191 11.48 -18.43 -13.86
C ASP A 191 12.93 -18.62 -14.35
N THR A 192 13.88 -17.86 -13.78
CA THR A 192 15.30 -17.97 -14.13
C THR A 192 15.93 -19.28 -13.61
N LEU A 193 15.47 -19.75 -12.45
CA LEU A 193 15.96 -21.01 -11.85
C LEU A 193 15.37 -22.24 -12.57
N GLU A 194 14.12 -22.17 -13.03
CA GLU A 194 13.53 -23.25 -13.85
C GLU A 194 14.18 -23.35 -15.24
N THR A 195 14.61 -22.22 -15.82
CA THR A 195 15.37 -22.25 -17.09
C THR A 195 16.79 -22.79 -16.93
N ASP A 196 17.44 -22.57 -15.78
CA ASP A 196 18.75 -23.16 -15.48
C ASP A 196 18.65 -24.68 -15.18
N GLU A 197 17.56 -25.18 -14.57
CA GLU A 197 17.37 -26.62 -14.35
C GLU A 197 17.02 -27.40 -15.62
N HIS A 198 16.32 -26.79 -16.58
CA HIS A 198 16.09 -27.40 -17.90
C HIS A 198 17.29 -27.25 -18.87
N GLY A 199 18.21 -26.33 -18.61
CA GLY A 199 19.49 -26.22 -19.33
C GLY A 199 20.55 -27.24 -18.89
N GLY A 200 20.48 -27.73 -17.65
CA GLY A 200 21.50 -28.60 -17.05
C GLY A 200 21.43 -30.10 -17.41
N ASN A 201 20.37 -30.57 -18.08
CA ASN A 201 20.15 -32.01 -18.30
C ASN A 201 20.62 -32.52 -19.69
N TYR A 202 21.32 -31.71 -20.47
CA TYR A 202 21.87 -32.09 -21.78
C TYR A 202 23.40 -32.32 -21.80
N GLU A 203 24.11 -32.14 -20.68
CA GLU A 203 25.59 -32.28 -20.64
C GLU A 203 26.13 -33.56 -19.98
N THR A 204 25.29 -34.51 -19.56
CA THR A 204 25.75 -35.75 -18.88
C THR A 204 25.53 -37.05 -19.66
N ASN A 205 25.32 -36.99 -20.98
CA ASN A 205 25.30 -38.19 -21.82
C ASN A 205 26.08 -38.05 -23.13
N THR A 206 27.31 -37.52 -23.07
CA THR A 206 28.29 -37.68 -24.15
C THR A 206 29.72 -37.65 -23.62
N THR A 207 30.13 -38.72 -22.93
CA THR A 207 31.52 -39.18 -22.97
C THR A 207 31.52 -40.68 -22.76
N ILE A 208 31.77 -41.37 -23.87
CA ILE A 208 32.12 -42.78 -24.01
C ILE A 208 33.56 -42.95 -23.51
#